data_AF-A0A7Y0X4Q3-F1
#
_entry.id   AF-A0A7Y0X4Q3-F1
#
_cell.length_a   1.000
_cell.length_b   1.000
_cell.length_c   1.000
_cell.angle_alpha   90.00
_cell.angle_beta   90.00
_cell.angle_gamma   90.00
#
_symmetry.space_group_name_H-M   'P 1'
#
loop_
_entity.id
_entity.type
_entity.pdbx_description
1 polymer ?
#
loop_
_entity_poly.entity_id
_entity_poly.type
_entity_poly.pdbx_seq_one_letter_code
_entity_poly.pdbx_strand_id
1 'polypeptide(L)'
;EGFKFAMLGLDGGRINIATCSVGTAQQALNEAKQYMTERKQFGRSLAQFQALQFKLADMATELVAARQMVRLAAAKLDAQHAEKSA
;
A
#
# COMPACT_ATOMS: atom_id res chain seq x y z
N GLU A 1 2.33 -34.91 1.37
CA GLU A 1 2.39 -33.81 2.37
C GLU A 1 3.10 -32.54 1.91
N GLY A 2 4.07 -32.59 0.98
CA GLY A 2 4.81 -31.40 0.53
C GLY A 2 3.96 -30.22 0.02
N PHE A 3 2.88 -30.47 -0.71
CA PHE A 3 1.96 -29.41 -1.16
C PHE A 3 1.34 -28.62 0.01
N LYS A 4 0.97 -29.32 1.10
CA LYS A 4 0.39 -28.69 2.30
C LYS A 4 1.41 -27.79 2.99
N PHE A 5 2.67 -28.23 3.09
CA PHE A 5 3.75 -27.39 3.64
C PHE A 5 4.06 -26.18 2.77
N ALA A 6 4.05 -26.34 1.44
CA ALA A 6 4.25 -25.24 0.51
C ALA A 6 3.14 -24.17 0.65
N MET A 7 1.88 -24.59 0.77
CA MET A 7 0.76 -23.66 0.97
C MET A 7 0.84 -22.90 2.29
N LEU A 8 1.28 -23.55 3.39
CA LEU A 8 1.50 -22.86 4.67
C LEU A 8 2.58 -21.77 4.58
N GLY A 9 3.65 -22.00 3.81
CA GLY A 9 4.68 -20.98 3.57
C GLY A 9 4.20 -19.84 2.66
N LEU A 10 3.31 -20.13 1.71
CA LEU A 10 2.81 -19.16 0.75
C LEU A 10 1.96 -18.06 1.41
N ASP A 11 1.18 -18.40 2.44
CA ASP A 11 0.32 -17.44 3.16
C ASP A 11 1.15 -16.31 3.79
N GLY A 12 2.22 -16.66 4.51
CA GLY A 12 3.17 -15.69 5.06
C GLY A 12 3.93 -14.94 3.96
N GLY A 13 4.28 -15.63 2.87
CA GLY A 13 4.95 -15.03 1.72
C GLY A 13 4.14 -13.91 1.05
N ARG A 14 2.83 -14.10 0.89
CA ARG A 14 1.92 -13.09 0.31
C ARG A 14 1.84 -11.84 1.18
N ILE A 15 1.70 -12.01 2.49
CA ILE A 15 1.68 -10.89 3.45
C ILE A 15 3.01 -10.13 3.44
N ASN A 16 4.14 -10.83 3.35
CA ASN A 16 5.45 -10.20 3.26
C ASN A 16 5.58 -9.31 2.02
N ILE A 17 5.25 -9.83 0.84
CA ILE A 17 5.27 -9.04 -0.41
C ILE A 17 4.35 -7.82 -0.30
N ALA A 18 3.11 -8.01 0.16
CA ALA A 18 2.15 -6.92 0.29
C ALA A 18 2.62 -5.84 1.29
N THR A 19 3.27 -6.22 2.38
CA THR A 19 3.84 -5.29 3.37
C THR A 19 4.93 -4.42 2.74
N CYS A 20 5.85 -5.03 1.99
CA CYS A 20 6.88 -4.29 1.26
C CYS A 20 6.27 -3.33 0.24
N SER A 21 5.27 -3.77 -0.53
CA SER A 21 4.57 -2.93 -1.50
C SER A 21 3.88 -1.73 -0.86
N VAL A 22 3.23 -1.89 0.29
CA VAL A 22 2.61 -0.78 1.05
C VAL A 22 3.68 0.22 1.53
N GLY A 23 4.85 -0.26 1.96
CA GLY A 23 5.98 0.60 2.32
C GLY A 23 6.46 1.45 1.13
N THR A 24 6.68 0.82 -0.02
CA THR A 24 7.07 1.51 -1.26
C THR A 24 6.01 2.51 -1.71
N ALA A 25 4.73 2.15 -1.65
CA ALA A 25 3.63 3.04 -2.02
C ALA A 25 3.56 4.29 -1.11
N GLN A 26 3.86 4.14 0.19
CA GLN A 26 3.97 5.28 1.11
C GLN A 26 5.11 6.23 0.70
N GLN A 27 6.28 5.68 0.37
CA GLN A 27 7.41 6.50 -0.05
C GLN A 27 7.12 7.22 -1.37
N ALA A 28 6.52 6.53 -2.34
CA ALA A 28 6.11 7.14 -3.61
C ALA A 28 5.11 8.29 -3.41
N LEU A 29 4.15 8.14 -2.49
CA LEU A 29 3.21 9.21 -2.16
C LEU A 29 3.91 10.41 -1.51
N ASN A 30 4.86 10.16 -0.61
CA ASN A 30 5.65 11.22 0.03
C ASN A 30 6.44 12.03 -0.99
N GLU A 31 7.15 11.34 -1.90
CA GLU A 31 7.93 11.97 -2.96
C GLU A 31 7.03 12.76 -3.93
N ALA A 32 5.90 12.19 -4.35
CA ALA A 32 4.95 12.89 -5.21
C ALA A 32 4.40 14.16 -4.56
N LYS A 33 4.06 14.10 -3.26
CA LYS A 33 3.58 15.25 -2.50
C LYS A 33 4.64 16.35 -2.39
N GLN A 34 5.89 15.99 -2.09
CA GLN A 34 6.99 16.94 -2.03
C GLN A 34 7.21 17.60 -3.41
N TYR A 35 7.33 16.80 -4.46
CA TYR A 35 7.57 17.29 -5.81
C TYR A 35 6.48 18.23 -6.31
N MET A 36 5.22 18.02 -5.91
CA MET A 36 4.12 18.92 -6.25
C MET A 36 4.33 20.35 -5.74
N THR A 37 4.98 20.52 -4.59
CA THR A 37 5.27 21.85 -4.04
C THR A 37 6.49 22.51 -4.69
N GLU A 38 7.46 21.73 -5.13
CA GLU A 38 8.73 22.22 -5.71
C GLU A 38 8.58 22.58 -7.19
N ARG A 39 7.88 21.74 -7.96
CA ARG A 39 7.75 21.92 -9.40
C ARG A 39 6.71 22.98 -9.75
N LYS A 40 7.07 23.89 -10.66
CA LYS A 40 6.18 24.89 -11.24
C LYS A 40 5.98 24.65 -12.74
N GLN A 41 4.74 24.75 -13.21
CA GLN A 41 4.37 24.83 -14.63
C GLN A 41 3.15 25.71 -14.85
N PHE A 42 3.07 26.28 -16.07
CA PHE A 42 2.02 27.23 -16.44
C PHE A 42 1.90 28.38 -15.42
N GLY A 43 3.05 28.90 -14.96
CA GLY A 43 3.13 30.03 -14.04
C GLY A 43 2.85 29.72 -12.56
N ARG A 44 2.54 28.47 -12.18
CA ARG A 44 2.21 28.11 -10.78
C ARG A 44 2.74 26.75 -10.35
N SER A 45 2.74 26.48 -9.06
CA SER A 45 3.12 25.18 -8.50
C SER A 45 2.16 24.07 -8.95
N LEU A 46 2.67 22.85 -9.16
CA LEU A 46 1.83 21.68 -9.44
C LEU A 46 0.78 21.45 -8.33
N ALA A 47 1.10 21.81 -7.08
CA ALA A 47 0.18 21.73 -5.96
C ALA A 47 -1.09 22.57 -6.11
N GLN A 48 -1.13 23.54 -7.02
CA GLN A 48 -2.30 24.40 -7.26
C GLN A 48 -3.27 23.83 -8.32
N PHE A 49 -2.94 22.72 -8.97
CA PHE A 49 -3.84 22.09 -9.95
C PHE A 49 -4.73 21.05 -9.25
N GLN A 50 -6.04 21.31 -9.23
CA GLN A 50 -7.03 20.48 -8.54
C GLN A 50 -7.00 19.00 -8.97
N ALA A 51 -6.83 18.73 -10.27
CA ALA A 51 -6.73 17.36 -10.79
C ALA A 51 -5.57 16.55 -10.16
N LEU A 52 -4.44 17.20 -9.90
CA LEU A 52 -3.31 16.55 -9.22
C LEU A 52 -3.58 16.33 -7.73
N GLN A 53 -4.30 17.25 -7.08
CA GLN A 53 -4.72 17.09 -5.69
C GLN A 53 -5.65 15.88 -5.54
N PHE A 54 -6.63 15.71 -6.43
CA PHE A 54 -7.51 14.54 -6.44
C PHE A 54 -6.73 13.24 -6.62
N LYS A 55 -5.79 13.22 -7.57
CA LYS A 55 -4.93 12.04 -7.76
C LYS A 55 -4.16 11.65 -6.50
N LEU A 56 -3.62 12.63 -5.76
CA LEU A 56 -2.94 12.35 -4.49
C LEU A 56 -3.90 11.90 -3.38
N ALA A 57 -5.12 12.43 -3.36
CA ALA A 57 -6.15 12.02 -2.41
C ALA A 57 -6.58 10.56 -2.65
N ASP A 58 -6.75 10.15 -3.90
CA ASP A 58 -7.08 8.78 -4.28
C ASP A 58 -5.94 7.83 -3.88
N MET A 59 -4.69 8.17 -4.23
CA MET A 59 -3.50 7.41 -3.84
C MET A 59 -3.39 7.24 -2.31
N ALA A 60 -3.66 8.30 -1.55
CA ALA A 60 -3.64 8.25 -0.09
C ALA A 60 -4.74 7.34 0.47
N THR A 61 -5.94 7.39 -0.12
CA THR A 61 -7.09 6.56 0.26
C THR A 61 -6.80 5.09 0.01
N GLU A 62 -6.34 4.75 -1.18
CA GLU A 62 -5.96 3.38 -1.57
C GLU A 62 -4.84 2.85 -0.68
N LEU A 63 -3.83 3.67 -0.36
CA LEU A 63 -2.72 3.29 0.51
C LEU A 63 -3.20 2.96 1.93
N VAL A 64 -4.11 3.77 2.49
CA VAL A 64 -4.68 3.50 3.81
C VAL A 64 -5.47 2.20 3.79
N ALA A 65 -6.33 1.99 2.78
CA ALA A 65 -7.10 0.76 2.62
C ALA A 65 -6.18 -0.46 2.51
N ALA A 66 -5.18 -0.42 1.62
CA ALA A 66 -4.21 -1.49 1.42
C ALA A 66 -3.48 -1.83 2.73
N ARG A 67 -3.02 -0.82 3.48
CA ARG A 67 -2.35 -1.03 4.76
C ARG A 67 -3.25 -1.73 5.78
N GLN A 68 -4.53 -1.38 5.85
CA GLN A 68 -5.46 -2.02 6.77
C GLN A 68 -5.73 -3.47 6.37
N MET A 69 -5.91 -3.76 5.07
CA MET A 69 -6.09 -5.12 4.58
C MET A 69 -4.89 -6.01 4.90
N VAL A 70 -3.66 -5.52 4.67
CA VAL A 70 -2.44 -6.28 4.96
C VAL A 70 -2.28 -6.54 6.47
N ARG A 71 -2.55 -5.54 7.30
CA ARG A 71 -2.50 -5.71 8.76
C ARG A 71 -3.56 -6.68 9.28
N LEU A 72 -4.77 -6.63 8.72
CA LEU A 72 -5.83 -7.59 9.05
C LEU A 72 -5.41 -9.02 8.67
N ALA A 73 -4.83 -9.21 7.48
CA ALA A 73 -4.33 -10.51 7.06
C ALA A 73 -3.22 -11.04 7.98
N ALA A 74 -2.26 -10.18 8.35
CA ALA A 74 -1.20 -10.52 9.31
C ALA A 74 -1.79 -10.93 10.68
N ALA A 75 -2.73 -10.14 11.22
CA ALA A 75 -3.38 -10.45 12.49
C ALA A 75 -4.17 -11.77 12.44
N LYS A 76 -4.87 -12.05 11.33
CA LYS A 76 -5.57 -13.34 11.13
C LYS A 76 -4.58 -14.51 11.08
N LEU A 77 -3.43 -14.34 10.43
CA LEU A 77 -2.38 -15.35 10.37
C LEU A 77 -1.81 -15.65 11.76
N ASP A 78 -1.44 -14.60 12.51
CA ASP A 78 -0.87 -14.72 13.86
C ASP A 78 -1.86 -15.39 14.83
N ALA A 79 -3.15 -15.06 14.74
CA ALA A 79 -4.21 -15.66 15.56
C ALA A 79 -4.64 -17.06 15.09
N GLN A 80 -4.02 -17.62 14.06
CA GLN A 80 -4.44 -18.86 13.39
C GLN A 80 -5.92 -18.89 12.99
N HIS A 81 -6.48 -17.74 12.64
CA HIS A 81 -7.89 -17.59 12.27
C HIS A 81 -8.26 -18.50 11.09
N ALA A 82 -9.53 -18.93 11.02
CA ALA A 82 -10.02 -19.82 9.95
C ALA A 82 -9.79 -19.25 8.54
N GLU A 83 -9.78 -17.93 8.41
CA GLU A 83 -9.57 -17.19 7.15
C GLU A 83 -8.13 -16.66 6.98
N LYS A 84 -7.12 -17.27 7.59
CA LYS A 84 -5.72 -16.82 7.47
C LYS A 84 -5.10 -16.98 6.08
N SER A 85 -5.72 -17.78 5.22
CA SER A 85 -5.26 -18.06 3.85
C SER A 85 -6.13 -17.39 2.78
N ALA A 86 -7.15 -16.61 3.20
CA ALA A 86 -8.12 -15.94 2.34
C ALA A 86 -7.72 -14.47 2.10
#